data_AF-A0A0A1DS60-F1
#
_entry.id   AF-A0A0A1DS60-F1
#
_cell.length_a   1.000
_cell.length_b   1.000
_cell.length_c   1.000
_cell.angle_alpha   90.00
_cell.angle_beta   90.00
_cell.angle_gamma   90.00
#
_symmetry.space_group_name_H-M   'P 1'
#
loop_
_entity.id
_entity.type
_entity.pdbx_description
1 polymer ?
#
loop_
_entity_poly.entity_id
_entity_poly.type
_entity_poly.pdbx_seq_one_letter_code
_entity_poly.pdbx_strand_id
1 'polypeptide(L)'
;MPLLIWFALVLLGTAALVCAMVPVGPEQLGVTGSIVVATVFAWGLAARTGGRPLIFGPLALLCGVAAVLSDNDLLLTGAAVGTSAVAAVLGVMITVPAAGLLGAARECVIALLFGAVGAMAAIGFEPAIQKERFEYVGLGLAFAAAIVLVYRLGAGFHGIGRRGLIIVAVGGVVLAATLLYAELLRRYGSTGLVDELLGWVRWSRDHLGAFPRPIATVLGVPALAYGCHMRARRRQGWWVCAFGVAATSPAATALANPAVSVREAGLSVAYSLVIGLVLGWLLIRLDLALTGTRGRRSRDAEQAAAVRPEPRRFEPLL
;
A
#
# COMPACT_ATOMS: atom_id res chain seq x y z
N MET A 1 -23.75 0.55 -0.47
CA MET A 1 -23.66 1.05 -1.84
C MET A 1 -23.52 -0.15 -2.76
N PRO A 2 -24.34 -0.28 -3.81
CA PRO A 2 -24.16 -1.28 -4.86
C PRO A 2 -22.76 -1.20 -5.47
N LEU A 3 -22.15 -2.34 -5.79
CA LEU A 3 -20.79 -2.41 -6.33
C LEU A 3 -20.60 -1.57 -7.60
N LEU A 4 -21.61 -1.56 -8.48
CA LEU A 4 -21.58 -0.75 -9.70
C LEU A 4 -21.44 0.75 -9.41
N ILE A 5 -22.16 1.25 -8.40
CA ILE A 5 -22.07 2.66 -7.99
C ILE A 5 -20.70 2.95 -7.40
N TRP A 6 -20.16 2.03 -6.59
CA TRP A 6 -18.81 2.18 -6.03
C TRP A 6 -17.77 2.29 -7.14
N PHE A 7 -17.79 1.39 -8.14
CA PHE A 7 -16.88 1.45 -9.28
C PHE A 7 -17.07 2.70 -10.13
N ALA A 8 -18.31 3.09 -10.41
CA ALA A 8 -18.59 4.31 -11.16
C ALA A 8 -18.02 5.54 -10.45
N LEU A 9 -18.16 5.65 -9.14
CA LEU A 9 -17.62 6.77 -8.38
C LEU A 9 -16.09 6.75 -8.30
N VAL A 10 -15.45 5.58 -8.16
CA VAL A 10 -13.98 5.47 -8.27
C VAL A 10 -13.52 5.94 -9.64
N LEU A 11 -14.15 5.48 -10.72
CA LEU A 11 -13.76 5.82 -12.09
C LEU A 11 -13.98 7.31 -12.37
N LEU A 12 -15.14 7.87 -12.00
CA LEU A 12 -15.45 9.29 -12.19
C LEU A 12 -14.53 10.19 -11.36
N GLY A 13 -14.32 9.85 -10.08
CA GLY A 13 -13.40 10.59 -9.21
C GLY A 13 -11.95 10.55 -9.73
N THR A 14 -11.49 9.38 -10.18
CA THR A 14 -10.17 9.23 -10.79
C THR A 14 -10.05 9.99 -12.10
N ALA A 15 -11.08 9.97 -12.95
CA ALA A 15 -11.09 10.72 -14.20
C ALA A 15 -11.03 12.23 -13.95
N ALA A 16 -11.78 12.74 -12.96
CA ALA A 16 -11.72 14.14 -12.55
C ALA A 16 -10.30 14.54 -12.10
N LEU A 17 -9.63 13.68 -11.31
CA LEU A 17 -8.24 13.90 -10.89
C LEU A 17 -7.26 13.92 -12.07
N VAL A 18 -7.42 13.00 -13.03
CA VAL A 18 -6.58 12.97 -14.24
C VAL A 18 -6.79 14.21 -15.10
N CYS A 19 -8.04 14.67 -15.26
CA CYS A 19 -8.34 15.91 -15.99
C CYS A 19 -7.69 17.13 -15.31
N ALA A 20 -7.71 17.19 -13.98
CA ALA A 20 -7.06 18.24 -13.20
C ALA A 20 -5.52 18.25 -13.36
N MET A 21 -4.90 17.09 -13.64
CA MET A 21 -3.46 17.01 -13.90
C MET A 21 -3.04 17.56 -15.28
N VAL A 22 -3.96 17.63 -16.25
CA VAL A 22 -3.67 18.03 -17.65
C VAL A 22 -4.27 19.40 -18.00
N PRO A 23 -4.29 20.33 -17.02
CA PRO A 23 -5.21 21.48 -16.93
C PRO A 23 -6.44 21.46 -17.87
N VAL A 24 -7.18 20.34 -17.94
CA VAL A 24 -8.39 20.24 -18.76
C VAL A 24 -9.63 20.38 -17.87
N GLY A 25 -10.38 21.46 -18.06
CA GLY A 25 -11.67 21.67 -17.42
C GLY A 25 -11.61 22.58 -16.18
N PRO A 26 -12.68 22.58 -15.36
CA PRO A 26 -12.78 23.46 -14.19
C PRO A 26 -11.74 23.16 -13.11
N GLU A 27 -11.26 24.21 -12.43
CA GLU A 27 -10.28 24.11 -11.34
C GLU A 27 -10.76 23.21 -10.19
N GLN A 28 -12.09 23.12 -9.99
CA GLN A 28 -12.70 22.34 -8.91
C GLN A 28 -12.62 20.82 -9.12
N LEU A 29 -12.19 20.35 -10.29
CA LEU A 29 -12.12 18.91 -10.60
C LEU A 29 -11.14 18.16 -9.67
N GLY A 30 -10.01 18.77 -9.32
CA GLY A 30 -9.03 18.16 -8.42
C GLY A 30 -9.60 17.91 -7.02
N VAL A 31 -10.16 18.96 -6.43
CA VAL A 31 -10.77 18.90 -5.09
C VAL A 31 -11.98 17.97 -5.05
N THR A 32 -12.87 18.09 -6.03
CA THR A 32 -14.09 17.26 -6.10
C THR A 32 -13.73 15.77 -6.27
N GLY A 33 -12.79 15.47 -7.18
CA GLY A 33 -12.29 14.12 -7.38
C GLY A 33 -11.65 13.54 -6.12
N SER A 34 -10.90 14.36 -5.37
CA SER A 34 -10.25 13.97 -4.12
C SER A 34 -11.25 13.60 -3.04
N ILE A 35 -12.28 14.43 -2.82
CA ILE A 35 -13.37 14.14 -1.86
C ILE A 35 -14.10 12.84 -2.24
N VAL A 36 -14.42 12.66 -3.52
CA VAL A 36 -15.12 11.45 -4.01
C VAL A 36 -14.27 10.22 -3.76
N VAL A 37 -13.00 10.22 -4.17
CA VAL A 37 -12.10 9.06 -3.97
C VAL A 37 -11.89 8.77 -2.49
N ALA A 38 -11.61 9.78 -1.67
CA ALA A 38 -11.43 9.63 -0.22
C ALA A 38 -12.66 8.97 0.42
N THR A 39 -13.85 9.48 0.08
CA THR A 39 -15.14 8.98 0.56
C THR A 39 -15.37 7.52 0.16
N VAL A 40 -15.16 7.22 -1.12
CA VAL A 40 -15.44 5.90 -1.71
C VAL A 40 -14.43 4.86 -1.23
N PHE A 41 -13.17 5.25 -1.01
CA PHE A 41 -12.15 4.38 -0.43
C PHE A 41 -12.41 4.13 1.06
N ALA A 42 -12.80 5.15 1.84
CA ALA A 42 -13.19 4.96 3.24
C ALA A 42 -14.40 4.03 3.36
N TRP A 43 -15.41 4.22 2.50
CA TRP A 43 -16.56 3.33 2.39
C TRP A 43 -16.12 1.89 2.03
N GLY A 44 -15.26 1.75 1.01
CA GLY A 44 -14.78 0.46 0.52
C GLY A 44 -13.98 -0.31 1.56
N LEU A 45 -13.10 0.38 2.29
CA LEU A 45 -12.34 -0.20 3.39
C LEU A 45 -13.25 -0.70 4.51
N ALA A 46 -14.24 0.11 4.91
CA ALA A 46 -15.21 -0.28 5.91
C ALA A 46 -16.06 -1.47 5.44
N ALA A 47 -16.50 -1.50 4.17
CA ALA A 47 -17.27 -2.62 3.63
C ALA A 47 -16.45 -3.91 3.58
N ARG A 48 -15.19 -3.84 3.12
CA ARG A 48 -14.30 -5.00 3.01
C ARG A 48 -13.94 -5.59 4.37
N THR A 49 -13.84 -4.76 5.40
CA THR A 49 -13.43 -5.19 6.74
C THR A 49 -14.59 -5.54 7.67
N GLY A 50 -15.82 -5.66 7.14
CA GLY A 50 -17.02 -5.97 7.93
C GLY A 50 -17.38 -4.85 8.93
N GLY A 51 -17.01 -3.61 8.62
CA GLY A 51 -17.32 -2.42 9.41
C GLY A 51 -18.67 -1.80 9.06
N ARG A 52 -18.84 -0.51 9.38
CA ARG A 52 -20.07 0.26 9.12
C ARG A 52 -19.84 1.27 8.00
N PRO A 53 -19.91 0.87 6.72
CA PRO A 53 -19.53 1.74 5.62
C PRO A 53 -20.46 2.95 5.45
N LEU A 54 -21.71 2.84 5.91
CA LEU A 54 -22.65 3.96 5.99
C LEU A 54 -22.30 5.02 7.04
N ILE A 55 -21.34 4.74 7.93
CA ILE A 55 -20.82 5.74 8.89
C ILE A 55 -19.51 6.31 8.35
N PHE A 56 -18.56 5.44 8.00
CA PHE A 56 -17.22 5.87 7.59
C PHE A 56 -17.18 6.59 6.24
N GLY A 57 -18.06 6.25 5.29
CA GLY A 57 -18.18 6.98 4.03
C GLY A 57 -18.62 8.43 4.26
N PRO A 58 -19.79 8.67 4.87
CA PRO A 58 -20.24 10.03 5.18
C PRO A 58 -19.29 10.81 6.09
N LEU A 59 -18.64 10.14 7.06
CA LEU A 59 -17.62 10.80 7.88
C LEU A 59 -16.45 11.32 7.03
N ALA A 60 -15.93 10.50 6.11
CA ALA A 60 -14.87 10.92 5.20
C ALA A 60 -15.31 12.05 4.27
N LEU A 61 -16.57 12.01 3.78
CA LEU A 61 -17.16 13.10 3.01
C LEU A 61 -17.21 14.40 3.81
N LEU A 62 -17.71 14.34 5.05
CA LEU A 62 -17.81 15.50 5.95
C LEU A 62 -16.42 16.06 6.27
N CYS A 63 -15.44 15.22 6.57
CA CYS A 63 -14.06 15.66 6.81
C CYS A 63 -13.45 16.32 5.57
N GLY A 64 -13.62 15.74 4.38
CA GLY A 64 -13.10 16.30 3.13
C GLY A 64 -13.77 17.63 2.76
N VAL A 65 -15.10 17.71 2.85
CA VAL A 65 -15.85 18.94 2.62
C VAL A 65 -15.50 20.01 3.65
N ALA A 66 -15.42 19.66 4.94
CA ALA A 66 -15.05 20.61 5.98
C ALA A 66 -13.63 21.15 5.78
N ALA A 67 -12.67 20.31 5.40
CA ALA A 67 -11.31 20.74 5.09
C ALA A 67 -11.30 21.78 3.97
N VAL A 68 -12.01 21.52 2.87
CA VAL A 68 -12.09 22.42 1.71
C VAL A 68 -12.83 23.72 2.02
N LEU A 69 -13.97 23.64 2.72
CA LEU A 69 -14.74 24.84 3.09
C LEU A 69 -14.02 25.72 4.12
N SER A 70 -13.16 25.12 4.95
CA SER A 70 -12.38 25.86 5.95
C SER A 70 -11.16 26.57 5.39
N ASP A 71 -10.72 26.20 4.18
CA ASP A 71 -9.50 26.68 3.52
C ASP A 71 -8.27 26.70 4.47
N ASN A 72 -8.20 25.69 5.35
CA ASN A 72 -7.17 25.59 6.37
C ASN A 72 -6.14 24.55 5.98
N ASP A 73 -4.89 24.97 5.79
CA ASP A 73 -3.76 24.11 5.40
C ASP A 73 -3.62 22.85 6.25
N LEU A 74 -3.87 22.94 7.56
CA LEU A 74 -3.79 21.78 8.46
C LEU A 74 -4.90 20.77 8.20
N LEU A 75 -6.12 21.24 7.91
CA LEU A 75 -7.25 20.37 7.61
C LEU A 75 -7.13 19.73 6.22
N LEU A 76 -6.66 20.48 5.22
CA LEU A 76 -6.35 19.96 3.88
C LEU A 76 -5.24 18.90 3.94
N THR A 77 -4.17 19.19 4.68
CA THR A 77 -3.07 18.23 4.92
C THR A 77 -3.56 16.99 5.66
N GLY A 78 -4.40 17.17 6.68
CA GLY A 78 -5.04 16.06 7.40
C GLY A 78 -5.90 15.18 6.49
N ALA A 79 -6.71 15.79 5.62
CA ALA A 79 -7.53 15.07 4.64
C ALA A 79 -6.67 14.29 3.63
N ALA A 80 -5.60 14.90 3.13
CA ALA A 80 -4.64 14.27 2.22
C ALA A 80 -3.93 13.06 2.86
N VAL A 81 -3.38 13.24 4.07
CA VAL A 81 -2.73 12.17 4.83
C VAL A 81 -3.72 11.04 5.13
N GLY A 82 -4.93 11.37 5.62
CA GLY A 82 -5.98 10.39 5.88
C GLY A 82 -6.37 9.60 4.64
N THR A 83 -6.53 10.28 3.49
CA THR A 83 -6.83 9.66 2.20
C THR A 83 -5.72 8.71 1.77
N SER A 84 -4.46 9.13 1.88
CA SER A 84 -3.31 8.27 1.54
C SER A 84 -3.24 7.02 2.43
N ALA A 85 -3.51 7.16 3.73
CA ALA A 85 -3.50 6.05 4.67
C ALA A 85 -4.65 5.06 4.39
N VAL A 86 -5.86 5.57 4.15
CA VAL A 86 -7.02 4.74 3.77
C VAL A 86 -6.77 4.00 2.45
N ALA A 87 -6.23 4.69 1.44
CA ALA A 87 -5.89 4.08 0.16
C ALA A 87 -4.83 2.99 0.30
N ALA A 88 -3.79 3.24 1.10
CA ALA A 88 -2.73 2.28 1.35
C ALA A 88 -3.28 1.00 2.01
N VAL A 89 -4.09 1.15 3.05
CA VAL A 89 -4.68 0.02 3.78
C VAL A 89 -5.69 -0.71 2.92
N LEU A 90 -6.55 0.01 2.20
CA LEU A 90 -7.51 -0.59 1.26
C LEU A 90 -6.80 -1.41 0.19
N GLY A 91 -5.69 -0.90 -0.36
CA GLY A 91 -4.85 -1.62 -1.32
C GLY A 91 -4.37 -2.98 -0.78
N VAL A 92 -4.05 -3.08 0.52
CA VAL A 92 -3.74 -4.36 1.15
C VAL A 92 -4.98 -5.21 1.36
N MET A 93 -6.06 -4.66 1.92
CA MET A 93 -7.27 -5.40 2.30
C MET A 93 -8.07 -5.95 1.12
N ILE A 94 -7.92 -5.33 -0.06
CA ILE A 94 -8.57 -5.74 -1.30
C ILE A 94 -7.85 -6.93 -1.97
N THR A 95 -6.66 -7.31 -1.50
CA THR A 95 -5.97 -8.48 -2.04
C THR A 95 -6.70 -9.77 -1.69
N VAL A 96 -6.59 -10.76 -2.58
CA VAL A 96 -7.13 -12.11 -2.36
C VAL A 96 -6.01 -13.14 -2.24
N PRO A 97 -6.27 -14.32 -1.63
CA PRO A 97 -5.28 -15.40 -1.59
C PRO A 97 -4.81 -15.82 -2.99
N ALA A 98 -3.52 -16.08 -3.16
CA ALA A 98 -2.95 -16.43 -4.46
C ALA A 98 -1.94 -17.58 -4.34
N ALA A 99 -2.30 -18.77 -4.85
CA ALA A 99 -1.42 -19.94 -4.76
C ALA A 99 -0.17 -19.83 -5.67
N GLY A 100 -0.26 -19.12 -6.79
CA GLY A 100 0.82 -18.98 -7.78
C GLY A 100 1.48 -17.61 -7.75
N LEU A 101 2.72 -17.53 -8.26
CA LEU A 101 3.49 -16.28 -8.35
C LEU A 101 2.77 -15.21 -9.18
N LEU A 102 2.21 -15.59 -10.33
CA LEU A 102 1.49 -14.66 -11.20
C LEU A 102 0.24 -14.11 -10.52
N GLY A 103 -0.46 -14.94 -9.72
CA GLY A 103 -1.56 -14.50 -8.89
C GLY A 103 -1.11 -13.49 -7.85
N ALA A 104 -0.02 -13.79 -7.12
CA ALA A 104 0.53 -12.88 -6.12
C ALA A 104 1.03 -11.56 -6.75
N ALA A 105 1.65 -11.62 -7.92
CA ALA A 105 2.08 -10.44 -8.67
C ALA A 105 0.90 -9.57 -9.11
N ARG A 106 -0.18 -10.20 -9.61
CA ARG A 106 -1.43 -9.51 -9.92
C ARG A 106 -2.01 -8.80 -8.70
N GLU A 107 -2.01 -9.45 -7.54
CA GLU A 107 -2.50 -8.83 -6.30
C GLU A 107 -1.63 -7.64 -5.87
N CYS A 108 -0.31 -7.73 -6.03
CA CYS A 108 0.59 -6.58 -5.77
C CYS A 108 0.30 -5.41 -6.72
N VAL A 109 0.10 -5.67 -8.01
CA VAL A 109 -0.28 -4.64 -8.99
C VAL A 109 -1.60 -3.97 -8.57
N ILE A 110 -2.62 -4.75 -8.24
CA ILE A 110 -3.92 -4.21 -7.83
C ILE A 110 -3.77 -3.38 -6.55
N ALA A 111 -3.04 -3.86 -5.55
CA ALA A 111 -2.79 -3.12 -4.32
C ALA A 111 -2.11 -1.76 -4.59
N LEU A 112 -1.12 -1.72 -5.47
CA LEU A 112 -0.42 -0.50 -5.85
C LEU A 112 -1.28 0.44 -6.70
N LEU A 113 -2.21 -0.07 -7.51
CA LEU A 113 -3.17 0.77 -8.25
C LEU A 113 -4.08 1.57 -7.30
N PHE A 114 -4.54 0.95 -6.20
CA PHE A 114 -5.26 1.67 -5.15
C PHE A 114 -4.38 2.74 -4.49
N GLY A 115 -3.09 2.43 -4.28
CA GLY A 115 -2.10 3.42 -3.86
C GLY A 115 -1.99 4.59 -4.85
N ALA A 116 -1.81 4.32 -6.14
CA ALA A 116 -1.68 5.36 -7.16
C ALA A 116 -2.91 6.27 -7.24
N VAL A 117 -4.12 5.70 -7.17
CA VAL A 117 -5.37 6.50 -7.08
C VAL A 117 -5.41 7.33 -5.80
N GLY A 118 -4.98 6.75 -4.68
CA GLY A 118 -4.81 7.47 -3.41
C GLY A 118 -3.83 8.64 -3.49
N ALA A 119 -2.75 8.51 -4.26
CA ALA A 119 -1.77 9.59 -4.45
C ALA A 119 -2.34 10.78 -5.22
N MET A 120 -3.10 10.51 -6.28
CA MET A 120 -3.80 11.56 -7.02
C MET A 120 -4.82 12.27 -6.11
N ALA A 121 -5.61 11.51 -5.35
CA ALA A 121 -6.60 12.07 -4.44
C ALA A 121 -5.99 12.82 -3.26
N ALA A 122 -4.83 12.38 -2.75
CA ALA A 122 -4.16 13.09 -1.66
C ALA A 122 -3.68 14.48 -2.12
N ILE A 123 -3.21 14.62 -3.36
CA ILE A 123 -2.68 15.89 -3.88
C ILE A 123 -3.76 16.81 -4.39
N GLY A 124 -4.89 16.29 -4.88
CA GLY A 124 -5.99 17.16 -5.30
C GLY A 124 -6.66 17.91 -4.14
N PHE A 125 -6.30 17.64 -2.87
CA PHE A 125 -6.60 18.50 -1.73
C PHE A 125 -5.64 19.69 -1.58
N GLU A 126 -4.62 19.80 -2.44
CA GLU A 126 -3.58 20.84 -2.42
C GLU A 126 -2.94 21.05 -1.03
N PRO A 127 -2.48 19.97 -0.37
CA PRO A 127 -1.98 20.07 1.00
C PRO A 127 -0.65 20.84 1.10
N ALA A 128 -0.42 21.47 2.25
CA ALA A 128 0.86 22.06 2.61
C ALA A 128 1.86 20.97 3.03
N ILE A 129 2.68 20.48 2.09
CA ILE A 129 3.51 19.28 2.29
C ILE A 129 4.91 19.64 2.80
N GLN A 130 5.20 19.28 4.05
CA GLN A 130 6.56 18.91 4.46
C GLN A 130 6.76 17.43 4.17
N LYS A 131 7.48 17.12 3.08
CA LYS A 131 7.55 15.78 2.47
C LYS A 131 7.83 14.66 3.48
N GLU A 132 8.86 14.80 4.30
CA GLU A 132 9.28 13.75 5.21
C GLU A 132 8.20 13.46 6.26
N ARG A 133 7.60 14.51 6.82
CA ARG A 133 6.52 14.38 7.82
C ARG A 133 5.29 13.76 7.19
N PHE A 134 4.93 14.19 5.98
CA PHE A 134 3.79 13.65 5.24
C PHE A 134 3.94 12.14 4.99
N GLU A 135 5.11 11.70 4.50
CA GLU A 135 5.39 10.28 4.24
C GLU A 135 5.41 9.46 5.55
N TYR A 136 6.04 9.94 6.62
CA TYR A 136 6.11 9.19 7.88
C TYR A 136 4.78 9.10 8.60
N VAL A 137 4.00 10.18 8.65
CA VAL A 137 2.68 10.16 9.29
C VAL A 137 1.72 9.29 8.48
N GLY A 138 1.71 9.40 7.16
CA GLY A 138 0.91 8.54 6.29
C GLY A 138 1.25 7.05 6.47
N LEU A 139 2.55 6.71 6.47
CA LEU A 139 3.04 5.36 6.70
C LEU A 139 2.66 4.84 8.09
N GLY A 140 2.87 5.65 9.14
CA GLY A 140 2.58 5.29 10.53
C GLY A 140 1.09 5.03 10.76
N LEU A 141 0.22 5.92 10.27
CA LEU A 141 -1.23 5.75 10.35
C LEU A 141 -1.70 4.51 9.57
N ALA A 142 -1.16 4.29 8.38
CA ALA A 142 -1.51 3.13 7.57
C ALA A 142 -1.07 1.81 8.24
N PHE A 143 0.12 1.77 8.85
CA PHE A 143 0.58 0.62 9.62
C PHE A 143 -0.29 0.37 10.85
N ALA A 144 -0.59 1.42 11.63
CA ALA A 144 -1.46 1.30 12.80
C ALA A 144 -2.84 0.75 12.43
N ALA A 145 -3.46 1.31 11.37
CA ALA A 145 -4.74 0.85 10.86
C ALA A 145 -4.66 -0.59 10.34
N ALA A 146 -3.63 -0.95 9.58
CA ALA A 146 -3.45 -2.31 9.09
C ALA A 146 -3.26 -3.32 10.22
N ILE A 147 -2.49 -2.99 11.27
CA ILE A 147 -2.33 -3.83 12.45
C ILE A 147 -3.67 -4.05 13.17
N VAL A 148 -4.44 -2.97 13.40
CA VAL A 148 -5.76 -3.06 14.04
C VAL A 148 -6.71 -3.96 13.24
N LEU A 149 -6.75 -3.80 11.92
CA LEU A 149 -7.61 -4.60 11.05
C LEU A 149 -7.15 -6.06 10.98
N VAL A 150 -5.86 -6.29 10.82
CA VAL A 150 -5.29 -7.65 10.76
C VAL A 150 -5.43 -8.36 12.10
N TYR A 151 -5.33 -7.67 13.22
CA TYR A 151 -5.62 -8.25 14.54
C TYR A 151 -7.04 -8.84 14.59
N ARG A 152 -8.03 -8.15 14.01
CA ARG A 152 -9.41 -8.65 13.92
C ARG A 152 -9.55 -9.81 12.92
N LEU A 153 -8.85 -9.77 11.79
CA LEU A 153 -8.95 -10.77 10.71
C LEU A 153 -8.17 -12.07 11.00
N GLY A 154 -6.99 -11.93 11.59
CA GLY A 154 -5.99 -12.98 11.81
C GLY A 154 -6.24 -13.86 13.04
N ALA A 155 -7.43 -13.79 13.65
CA ALA A 155 -7.77 -14.45 14.92
C ALA A 155 -6.93 -13.96 16.13
N GLY A 156 -6.52 -12.68 16.12
CA GLY A 156 -5.68 -12.07 17.15
C GLY A 156 -4.27 -12.66 17.23
N PHE A 157 -3.57 -12.41 18.35
CA PHE A 157 -2.24 -12.99 18.59
C PHE A 157 -2.27 -14.52 18.71
N HIS A 158 -3.40 -15.10 19.12
CA HIS A 158 -3.60 -16.56 19.22
C HIS A 158 -3.57 -17.26 17.86
N GLY A 159 -3.91 -16.55 16.77
CA GLY A 159 -3.78 -17.08 15.40
C GLY A 159 -2.33 -17.11 14.89
N ILE A 160 -1.39 -16.45 15.59
CA ILE A 160 0.03 -16.42 15.24
C ILE A 160 0.70 -17.68 15.79
N GLY A 161 0.82 -18.70 14.96
CA GLY A 161 1.70 -19.83 15.26
C GLY A 161 3.17 -19.37 15.29
N ARG A 162 4.06 -20.19 15.87
CA ARG A 162 5.49 -19.89 16.04
C ARG A 162 6.16 -19.36 14.76
N ARG A 163 5.80 -19.91 13.60
CA ARG A 163 6.31 -19.47 12.29
C ARG A 163 5.78 -18.08 11.88
N GLY A 164 4.50 -17.80 12.11
CA GLY A 164 3.95 -16.46 11.88
C GLY A 164 4.63 -15.41 12.76
N LEU A 165 4.92 -15.75 14.02
CA LEU A 165 5.62 -14.87 14.96
C LEU A 165 7.01 -14.51 14.44
N ILE A 166 7.78 -15.51 13.99
CA ILE A 166 9.12 -15.30 13.42
C ILE A 166 9.04 -14.38 12.22
N ILE A 167 8.10 -14.60 11.29
CA ILE A 167 7.98 -13.77 10.09
C ILE A 167 7.61 -12.34 10.44
N VAL A 168 6.68 -12.14 11.39
CA VAL A 168 6.30 -10.79 11.87
C VAL A 168 7.47 -10.10 12.56
N ALA A 169 8.22 -10.83 13.40
CA ALA A 169 9.41 -10.29 14.05
C ALA A 169 10.49 -9.90 13.03
N VAL A 170 10.78 -10.75 12.05
CA VAL A 170 11.73 -10.45 10.97
C VAL A 170 11.26 -9.25 10.15
N GLY A 171 9.97 -9.19 9.77
CA GLY A 171 9.40 -8.05 9.06
C GLY A 171 9.49 -6.75 9.87
N GLY A 172 9.23 -6.82 11.17
CA GLY A 172 9.36 -5.70 12.11
C GLY A 172 10.81 -5.22 12.25
N VAL A 173 11.77 -6.15 12.34
CA VAL A 173 13.21 -5.84 12.37
C VAL A 173 13.65 -5.20 11.06
N VAL A 174 13.25 -5.74 9.91
CA VAL A 174 13.57 -5.17 8.60
C VAL A 174 12.98 -3.77 8.45
N LEU A 175 11.74 -3.55 8.89
CA LEU A 175 11.10 -2.24 8.92
C LEU A 175 11.89 -1.26 9.78
N ALA A 176 12.17 -1.64 11.03
CA ALA A 176 12.90 -0.82 11.99
C ALA A 176 14.31 -0.50 11.48
N ALA A 177 15.03 -1.49 10.95
CA ALA A 177 16.36 -1.31 10.38
C ALA A 177 16.33 -0.36 9.17
N THR A 178 15.35 -0.48 8.28
CA THR A 178 15.21 0.39 7.10
C THR A 178 14.95 1.85 7.51
N LEU A 179 14.06 2.06 8.48
CA LEU A 179 13.73 3.40 8.98
C LEU A 179 14.88 4.01 9.77
N LEU A 180 15.50 3.22 10.66
CA LEU A 180 16.63 3.63 11.47
C LEU A 180 17.83 3.96 10.58
N TYR A 181 18.12 3.13 9.59
CA TYR A 181 19.20 3.38 8.65
C TYR A 181 18.99 4.69 7.89
N ALA A 182 17.77 4.94 7.39
CA ALA A 182 17.45 6.19 6.71
C ALA A 182 17.63 7.41 7.63
N GLU A 183 17.22 7.32 8.90
CA GLU A 183 17.34 8.41 9.85
C GLU A 183 18.79 8.63 10.31
N LEU A 184 19.54 7.55 10.54
CA LEU A 184 20.97 7.61 10.86
C LEU A 184 21.77 8.20 9.71
N LEU A 185 21.48 7.82 8.47
CA LEU A 185 22.14 8.38 7.30
C LEU A 185 21.86 9.88 7.16
N ARG A 186 20.64 10.34 7.47
CA ARG A 186 20.27 11.76 7.43
C ARG A 186 20.93 12.59 8.52
N ARG A 187 21.09 12.05 9.74
CA ARG A 187 21.61 12.82 10.89
C ARG A 187 23.12 12.68 11.08
N TYR A 188 23.66 11.52 10.75
CA TYR A 188 25.02 11.12 11.12
C TYR A 188 25.82 10.53 9.94
N GLY A 189 25.26 10.52 8.72
CA GLY A 189 25.97 10.03 7.54
C GLY A 189 27.26 10.81 7.30
N SER A 190 28.38 10.10 7.11
CA SER A 190 29.61 10.75 6.67
C SER A 190 29.43 11.28 5.25
N THR A 191 30.06 12.42 4.95
CA THR A 191 29.94 13.08 3.64
C THR A 191 30.27 12.13 2.48
N GLY A 192 31.36 11.36 2.59
CA GLY A 192 31.75 10.41 1.54
C GLY A 192 30.75 9.29 1.29
N LEU A 193 30.16 8.69 2.34
CA LEU A 193 29.17 7.63 2.19
C LEU A 193 27.86 8.17 1.60
N VAL A 194 27.44 9.36 2.04
CA VAL A 194 26.26 10.05 1.49
C VAL A 194 26.50 10.41 0.02
N ASP A 195 27.68 10.91 -0.35
CA ASP A 195 28.02 11.27 -1.73
C ASP A 195 28.04 10.07 -2.67
N GLU A 196 28.56 8.92 -2.22
CA GLU A 196 28.56 7.68 -3.00
C GLU A 196 27.13 7.18 -3.24
N LEU A 197 26.31 7.10 -2.18
CA LEU A 197 24.90 6.71 -2.30
C LEU A 197 24.12 7.66 -3.20
N LEU A 198 24.30 8.97 -3.03
CA LEU A 198 23.68 9.97 -3.90
C LEU A 198 24.23 9.91 -5.33
N GLY A 199 25.47 9.47 -5.51
CA GLY A 199 26.07 9.16 -6.82
C GLY A 199 25.29 8.06 -7.54
N TRP A 200 25.01 6.94 -6.86
CA TRP A 200 24.18 5.86 -7.40
C TRP A 200 22.74 6.31 -7.70
N VAL A 201 22.13 7.11 -6.82
CA VAL A 201 20.79 7.67 -7.03
C VAL A 201 20.76 8.58 -8.25
N ARG A 202 21.76 9.47 -8.40
CA ARG A 202 21.90 10.35 -9.58
C ARG A 202 22.09 9.53 -10.84
N TRP A 203 23.01 8.57 -10.85
CA TRP A 203 23.22 7.68 -11.98
C TRP A 203 21.94 6.97 -12.42
N SER A 204 21.18 6.43 -11.46
CA SER A 204 19.89 5.76 -11.73
C SER A 204 18.86 6.73 -12.32
N ARG A 205 18.79 7.97 -11.83
CA ARG A 205 17.90 8.99 -12.39
C ARG A 205 18.30 9.37 -13.81
N ASP A 206 19.58 9.56 -14.06
CA ASP A 206 20.08 10.01 -15.36
C ASP A 206 19.97 8.92 -16.43
N HIS A 207 20.14 7.64 -16.07
CA HIS A 207 20.13 6.52 -17.03
C HIS A 207 18.80 5.75 -17.08
N LEU A 208 18.13 5.59 -15.94
CA LEU A 208 16.89 4.80 -15.83
C LEU A 208 15.66 5.69 -15.63
N GLY A 209 15.83 6.99 -15.37
CA GLY A 209 14.73 7.94 -15.21
C GLY A 209 14.07 7.94 -13.83
N ALA A 210 14.43 7.01 -12.93
CA ALA A 210 13.96 6.97 -11.55
C ALA A 210 14.83 6.07 -10.66
N PHE A 211 14.68 6.21 -9.34
CA PHE A 211 15.25 5.31 -8.34
C PHE A 211 14.11 4.59 -7.59
N PRO A 212 14.20 3.27 -7.37
CA PRO A 212 13.15 2.52 -6.67
C PRO A 212 13.07 2.90 -5.18
N ARG A 213 11.88 2.81 -4.58
CA ARG A 213 11.65 3.15 -3.17
C ARG A 213 12.13 2.01 -2.26
N PRO A 214 13.18 2.20 -1.42
CA PRO A 214 13.81 1.10 -0.68
C PRO A 214 12.85 0.32 0.25
N ILE A 215 11.97 1.03 0.95
CA ILE A 215 11.03 0.39 1.88
C ILE A 215 9.96 -0.46 1.15
N ALA A 216 9.56 -0.02 -0.05
CA ALA A 216 8.62 -0.77 -0.89
C ALA A 216 9.30 -1.98 -1.53
N THR A 217 10.55 -1.85 -1.98
CA THR A 217 11.31 -2.93 -2.62
C THR A 217 11.69 -4.03 -1.64
N VAL A 218 12.25 -3.68 -0.47
CA VAL A 218 12.87 -4.64 0.46
C VAL A 218 11.83 -5.31 1.35
N LEU A 219 10.78 -4.59 1.73
CA LEU A 219 9.78 -5.06 2.69
C LEU A 219 8.38 -5.14 2.09
N GLY A 220 7.87 -4.02 1.55
CA GLY A 220 6.46 -3.89 1.21
C GLY A 220 5.96 -4.90 0.16
N VAL A 221 6.52 -4.86 -1.05
CA VAL A 221 6.10 -5.73 -2.15
C VAL A 221 6.41 -7.20 -1.87
N PRO A 222 7.60 -7.57 -1.34
CA PRO A 222 7.87 -8.95 -0.95
C PRO A 222 6.86 -9.48 0.08
N ALA A 223 6.51 -8.66 1.07
CA ALA A 223 5.53 -9.04 2.09
C ALA A 223 4.11 -9.15 1.53
N LEU A 224 3.69 -8.30 0.59
CA LEU A 224 2.42 -8.47 -0.12
C LEU A 224 2.38 -9.79 -0.89
N ALA A 225 3.39 -10.06 -1.71
CA ALA A 225 3.44 -11.24 -2.55
C ALA A 225 3.45 -12.52 -1.71
N TYR A 226 4.34 -12.58 -0.73
CA TYR A 226 4.46 -13.72 0.17
C TYR A 226 3.24 -13.87 1.10
N GLY A 227 2.67 -12.76 1.58
CA GLY A 227 1.46 -12.77 2.38
C GLY A 227 0.24 -13.31 1.62
N CYS A 228 0.04 -12.89 0.36
CA CYS A 228 -1.03 -13.42 -0.50
C CYS A 228 -0.82 -14.92 -0.78
N HIS A 229 0.44 -15.34 -0.96
CA HIS A 229 0.80 -16.74 -1.10
C HIS A 229 0.47 -17.56 0.15
N MET A 230 0.84 -17.06 1.33
CA MET A 230 0.56 -17.73 2.59
C MET A 230 -0.94 -17.77 2.90
N ARG A 231 -1.70 -16.72 2.56
CA ARG A 231 -3.16 -16.67 2.80
C ARG A 231 -3.93 -17.79 2.12
N ALA A 232 -3.43 -18.33 1.01
CA ALA A 232 -4.03 -19.49 0.34
C ALA A 232 -4.04 -20.75 1.22
N ARG A 233 -3.11 -20.83 2.18
CA ARG A 233 -2.89 -22.00 3.05
C ARG A 233 -3.18 -21.72 4.52
N ARG A 234 -2.90 -20.50 4.99
CA ARG A 234 -2.83 -20.15 6.41
C ARG A 234 -3.37 -18.75 6.68
N ARG A 235 -4.19 -18.63 7.74
CA ARG A 235 -4.75 -17.35 8.23
C ARG A 235 -3.67 -16.33 8.63
N GLN A 236 -2.50 -16.83 9.06
CA GLN A 236 -1.32 -16.04 9.43
C GLN A 236 -0.77 -15.16 8.29
N GLY A 237 -1.09 -15.48 7.03
CA GLY A 237 -0.67 -14.65 5.91
C GLY A 237 -1.15 -13.20 5.98
N TRP A 238 -2.24 -12.90 6.70
CA TRP A 238 -2.70 -11.53 6.95
C TRP A 238 -1.68 -10.68 7.70
N TRP A 239 -0.96 -11.25 8.68
CA TRP A 239 0.09 -10.55 9.42
C TRP A 239 1.27 -10.17 8.52
N VAL A 240 1.56 -10.98 7.51
CA VAL A 240 2.60 -10.65 6.53
C VAL A 240 2.08 -9.63 5.53
N CYS A 241 0.84 -9.76 5.05
CA CYS A 241 0.19 -8.75 4.21
C CYS A 241 0.14 -7.38 4.87
N ALA A 242 0.06 -7.28 6.20
CA ALA A 242 0.09 -5.99 6.92
C ALA A 242 1.35 -5.16 6.57
N PHE A 243 2.51 -5.81 6.47
CA PHE A 243 3.74 -5.16 6.01
C PHE A 243 3.68 -4.69 4.57
N GLY A 244 2.70 -5.17 3.80
CA GLY A 244 2.40 -4.66 2.48
C GLY A 244 2.02 -3.19 2.39
N VAL A 245 1.62 -2.60 3.51
CA VAL A 245 1.46 -1.15 3.64
C VAL A 245 2.77 -0.41 3.34
N ALA A 246 3.93 -1.01 3.61
CA ALA A 246 5.22 -0.45 3.23
C ALA A 246 5.43 -0.33 1.71
N ALA A 247 4.57 -0.93 0.88
CA ALA A 247 4.53 -0.70 -0.56
C ALA A 247 3.40 0.23 -0.97
N THR A 248 2.19 0.03 -0.43
CA THR A 248 1.02 0.82 -0.84
C THR A 248 1.04 2.24 -0.28
N SER A 249 1.62 2.49 0.89
CA SER A 249 1.73 3.83 1.47
C SER A 249 2.69 4.73 0.68
N PRO A 250 3.94 4.32 0.37
CA PRO A 250 4.80 5.12 -0.50
C PRO A 250 4.26 5.29 -1.92
N ALA A 251 3.43 4.36 -2.41
CA ALA A 251 2.68 4.54 -3.65
C ALA A 251 1.56 5.58 -3.51
N ALA A 252 0.85 5.58 -2.38
CA ALA A 252 -0.20 6.54 -2.05
C ALA A 252 0.30 7.95 -1.71
N THR A 253 1.60 8.13 -1.55
CA THR A 253 2.24 9.44 -1.40
C THR A 253 3.21 9.74 -2.54
N ALA A 254 3.21 8.93 -3.62
CA ALA A 254 4.26 8.96 -4.63
C ALA A 254 4.41 10.30 -5.34
N LEU A 255 3.28 10.98 -5.54
CA LEU A 255 3.18 12.25 -6.25
C LEU A 255 3.41 13.47 -5.32
N ALA A 256 3.48 13.27 -3.99
CA ALA A 256 3.50 14.36 -3.01
C ALA A 256 4.80 15.18 -3.02
N ASN A 257 5.82 14.72 -3.74
CA ASN A 257 7.08 15.44 -3.89
C ASN A 257 7.07 16.30 -5.17
N PRO A 258 6.97 17.64 -5.06
CA PRO A 258 6.94 18.51 -6.24
C PRO A 258 8.26 18.50 -7.03
N ALA A 259 9.37 18.07 -6.40
CA ALA A 259 10.67 17.97 -7.06
C ALA A 259 10.82 16.76 -8.00
N VAL A 260 9.79 15.92 -8.12
CA VAL A 260 9.82 14.67 -8.90
C VAL A 260 8.69 14.69 -9.93
N SER A 261 9.01 14.43 -11.19
CA SER A 261 8.01 14.35 -12.25
C SER A 261 7.04 13.17 -12.04
N VAL A 262 5.82 13.26 -12.57
CA VAL A 262 4.84 12.16 -12.55
C VAL A 262 5.42 10.88 -13.15
N ARG A 263 6.22 11.02 -14.22
CA ARG A 263 6.90 9.90 -14.88
C ARG A 263 7.93 9.26 -13.94
N GLU A 264 8.79 10.04 -13.31
CA GLU A 264 9.78 9.52 -12.36
C GLU A 264 9.09 8.84 -11.16
N ALA A 265 8.01 9.43 -10.62
CA ALA A 265 7.23 8.82 -9.54
C ALA A 265 6.62 7.47 -9.96
N GLY A 266 6.03 7.39 -11.16
CA GLY A 266 5.48 6.16 -11.72
C GLY A 266 6.54 5.08 -11.94
N LEU A 267 7.69 5.44 -12.52
CA LEU A 267 8.83 4.53 -12.71
C LEU A 267 9.39 4.04 -11.37
N SER A 268 9.51 4.91 -10.38
CA SER A 268 9.97 4.55 -9.03
C SER A 268 9.08 3.47 -8.40
N VAL A 269 7.75 3.61 -8.49
CA VAL A 269 6.79 2.59 -8.01
C VAL A 269 6.90 1.31 -8.83
N ALA A 270 7.02 1.39 -10.15
CA ALA A 270 7.14 0.23 -11.03
C ALA A 270 8.43 -0.57 -10.77
N TYR A 271 9.58 0.11 -10.63
CA TYR A 271 10.85 -0.53 -10.28
C TYR A 271 10.78 -1.16 -8.89
N SER A 272 10.09 -0.50 -7.95
CA SER A 272 9.86 -1.07 -6.63
C SER A 272 9.07 -2.37 -6.66
N LEU A 273 8.03 -2.41 -7.50
CA LEU A 273 7.23 -3.60 -7.75
C LEU A 273 8.08 -4.72 -8.37
N VAL A 274 8.83 -4.45 -9.43
CA VAL A 274 9.60 -5.49 -10.13
C VAL A 274 10.66 -6.10 -9.20
N ILE A 275 11.49 -5.28 -8.56
CA ILE A 275 12.55 -5.75 -7.66
C ILE A 275 11.92 -6.46 -6.45
N GLY A 276 10.86 -5.89 -5.88
CA GLY A 276 10.17 -6.49 -4.74
C GLY A 276 9.47 -7.81 -5.08
N LEU A 277 8.98 -8.01 -6.30
CA LEU A 277 8.42 -9.29 -6.74
C LEU A 277 9.49 -10.37 -6.89
N VAL A 278 10.70 -10.00 -7.34
CA VAL A 278 11.85 -10.93 -7.37
C VAL A 278 12.20 -11.38 -5.95
N LEU A 279 12.29 -10.45 -5.01
CA LEU A 279 12.53 -10.77 -3.59
C LEU A 279 11.38 -11.60 -2.99
N GLY A 280 10.13 -11.25 -3.27
CA GLY A 280 8.95 -12.03 -2.85
C GLY A 280 8.94 -13.46 -3.41
N TRP A 281 9.35 -13.63 -4.67
CA TRP A 281 9.52 -14.95 -5.27
C TRP A 281 10.61 -15.77 -4.56
N LEU A 282 11.75 -15.15 -4.26
CA LEU A 282 12.83 -15.79 -3.50
C LEU A 282 12.34 -16.24 -2.11
N LEU A 283 11.58 -15.40 -1.40
CA LEU A 283 10.98 -15.76 -0.11
C LEU A 283 10.04 -16.96 -0.23
N ILE A 284 9.14 -16.96 -1.23
CA ILE A 284 8.24 -18.10 -1.48
C ILE A 284 9.04 -19.37 -1.78
N ARG A 285 10.09 -19.28 -2.59
CA ARG A 285 10.95 -20.43 -2.93
C ARG A 285 11.69 -20.97 -1.72
N LEU A 286 12.29 -20.09 -0.93
CA LEU A 286 13.01 -20.45 0.30
C LEU A 286 12.06 -21.14 1.28
N ASP A 287 10.87 -20.59 1.45
CA ASP A 287 9.85 -21.14 2.34
C ASP A 287 9.39 -22.55 1.93
N LEU A 288 9.13 -22.74 0.63
CA LEU A 288 8.78 -24.05 0.07
C LEU A 288 9.93 -25.05 0.11
N ALA A 289 11.18 -24.59 0.06
CA ALA A 289 12.36 -25.44 0.20
C ALA A 289 12.57 -25.90 1.65
N LEU A 290 12.31 -25.01 2.62
CA LEU A 290 12.45 -25.31 4.05
C LEU A 290 11.29 -26.15 4.61
N THR A 291 10.09 -26.05 4.02
CA THR A 291 8.88 -26.67 4.58
C THR A 291 8.23 -27.74 3.70
N GLY A 292 8.65 -27.90 2.45
CA GLY A 292 8.07 -28.89 1.53
C GLY A 292 8.49 -30.32 1.83
N THR A 293 7.55 -31.26 1.82
CA THR A 293 7.82 -32.70 1.74
C THR A 293 8.48 -33.02 0.39
N ARG A 294 9.52 -33.87 0.41
CA ARG A 294 10.30 -34.25 -0.78
C ARG A 294 9.45 -35.12 -1.72
N GLY A 295 8.71 -34.52 -2.67
CA GLY A 295 8.03 -35.26 -3.74
C GLY A 295 7.08 -34.42 -4.61
N ARG A 296 7.15 -34.61 -5.94
CA ARG A 296 6.32 -33.88 -6.94
C ARG A 296 4.81 -34.13 -6.73
N ARG A 297 4.40 -35.38 -6.47
CA ARG A 297 2.99 -35.72 -6.16
C ARG A 297 2.46 -35.10 -4.86
N SER A 298 3.30 -34.98 -3.83
CA SER A 298 2.91 -34.35 -2.56
C SER A 298 2.70 -32.85 -2.74
N ARG A 299 3.48 -32.20 -3.62
CA ARG A 299 3.33 -30.78 -3.96
C ARG A 299 2.05 -30.51 -4.75
N ASP A 300 1.71 -31.37 -5.71
CA ASP A 300 0.48 -31.25 -6.49
C ASP A 300 -0.76 -31.47 -5.61
N ALA A 301 -0.69 -32.44 -4.69
CA ALA A 301 -1.74 -32.69 -3.69
C ALA A 301 -1.88 -31.53 -2.68
N GLU A 302 -0.76 -30.94 -2.22
CA GLU A 302 -0.79 -29.78 -1.33
C GLU A 302 -1.30 -28.51 -2.05
N GLN A 303 -0.98 -28.33 -3.34
CA GLN A 303 -1.54 -27.25 -4.16
C GLN A 303 -3.05 -27.42 -4.39
N ALA A 304 -3.51 -28.66 -4.60
CA ALA A 304 -4.94 -28.97 -4.70
C ALA A 304 -5.68 -28.81 -3.36
N ALA A 305 -5.00 -29.04 -2.23
CA ALA A 305 -5.54 -28.85 -0.88
C ALA A 305 -5.40 -27.40 -0.35
N ALA A 306 -4.58 -26.56 -0.99
CA ALA A 306 -4.36 -25.15 -0.65
C ALA A 306 -5.52 -24.25 -1.11
N VAL A 307 -6.74 -24.65 -0.77
CA VAL A 307 -7.95 -23.87 -1.05
C VAL A 307 -8.60 -23.58 0.29
N ARG A 308 -7.95 -22.71 1.08
CA ARG A 308 -8.71 -22.03 2.13
C ARG A 308 -9.61 -21.01 1.44
N PRO A 309 -10.94 -21.18 1.45
CA PRO A 309 -11.83 -20.20 0.84
C PRO A 309 -11.79 -18.92 1.69
N GLU A 310 -11.37 -17.82 1.08
CA GLU A 310 -11.64 -16.48 1.60
C GLU A 310 -12.73 -15.83 0.72
N PRO A 311 -13.55 -14.92 1.29
CA PRO A 311 -14.55 -14.20 0.54
C PRO A 311 -13.96 -13.50 -0.68
N ARG A 312 -14.77 -13.34 -1.73
CA ARG A 312 -14.35 -12.67 -2.96
C ARG A 312 -13.91 -11.22 -2.65
N ARG A 313 -13.18 -10.62 -3.59
CA ARG A 313 -12.50 -9.32 -3.44
C ARG A 313 -13.33 -8.23 -2.76
N PHE A 314 -14.61 -8.14 -3.09
CA PHE A 314 -15.51 -7.08 -2.61
C PHE A 314 -16.57 -7.56 -1.61
N GLU A 315 -16.48 -8.82 -1.17
CA GLU A 315 -17.28 -9.33 -0.08
C GLU A 315 -16.63 -8.95 1.27
N PRO A 316 -17.39 -8.86 2.36
CA PRO A 316 -16.83 -8.65 3.69
C PRO A 316 -15.87 -9.80 4.08
N LEU A 317 -14.75 -9.47 4.72
CA LEU A 317 -13.80 -10.44 5.26
C LEU A 317 -14.22 -11.04 6.61
N LEU A 318 -15.07 -10.33 7.34
CA LEU A 318 -15.61 -10.68 8.65
C LEU A 318 -17.11 -10.93 8.54
#